data_AF-A0A6L5Z7N4-F1
#
_entry.id   AF-A0A6L5Z7N4-F1
#
_cell.length_a   1.000
_cell.length_b   1.000
_cell.length_c   1.000
_cell.angle_alpha   90.00
_cell.angle_beta   90.00
_cell.angle_gamma   90.00
#
_symmetry.space_group_name_H-M   'P 1'
#
loop_
_entity.id
_entity.type
_entity.pdbx_description
1 polymer ?
#
loop_
_entity_poly.entity_id
_entity_poly.type
_entity_poly.pdbx_seq_one_letter_code
_entity_poly.pdbx_strand_id
1 'polypeptide(L)'
;HFIRVERPLDFDSTGQLVASVLSKKAAAGATHVLIDMPVGPTAKVRSAGAAEALGARLSSVAKALGLNLALHISDGVAPVGRGIGPALEALDVLAVLRRTREAPGDLGARALDLAGHLLDLAPDAVRGQGRDRAQTLLDSGAAEAKFMAICAAQGGFREPGSAAQRIEIRAPHAGELTAVDNRRIARIAKLAGAPRQQRAGIRLLARIGDRVDKGQPLYELHAETPGELAYALAYAESQTGVLTLSVGVS
;
A
#
# COMPACT_ATOMS: atom_id res chain seq x y z
N HIS A 1 -19.83 -11.21 11.48
CA HIS A 1 -20.26 -10.29 12.54
C HIS A 1 -19.11 -9.70 13.40
N PHE A 2 -17.86 -10.19 13.30
CA PHE A 2 -16.74 -9.75 14.15
C PHE A 2 -16.00 -8.45 13.71
N ILE A 3 -15.87 -8.20 12.41
CA ILE A 3 -15.12 -7.04 11.84
C ILE A 3 -15.68 -5.67 12.29
N ARG A 4 -16.96 -5.61 12.70
CA ARG A 4 -17.63 -4.37 13.12
C ARG A 4 -17.29 -3.95 14.56
N VAL A 5 -16.77 -4.87 15.38
CA VAL A 5 -16.43 -4.65 16.80
C VAL A 5 -14.93 -4.46 17.02
N GLU A 6 -14.08 -4.75 16.02
CA GLU A 6 -12.60 -4.67 16.12
C GLU A 6 -12.04 -3.25 15.96
N ARG A 7 -12.78 -2.35 15.28
CA ARG A 7 -12.33 -0.96 15.02
C ARG A 7 -12.07 -0.06 16.25
N PRO A 8 -12.67 -0.28 17.46
CA PRO A 8 -12.42 0.60 18.60
C PRO A 8 -11.24 0.22 19.50
N LEU A 9 -10.67 -0.99 19.43
CA LEU A 9 -9.79 -1.51 20.50
C LEU A 9 -8.35 -1.88 20.10
N ASP A 10 -7.97 -1.78 18.81
CA ASP A 10 -6.60 -2.00 18.32
C ASP A 10 -5.94 -3.32 18.81
N PHE A 11 -6.75 -4.29 19.25
CA PHE A 11 -6.34 -5.60 19.77
C PHE A 11 -6.76 -6.67 18.77
N ASP A 12 -5.85 -7.00 17.86
CA ASP A 12 -6.02 -8.09 16.91
C ASP A 12 -5.14 -9.24 17.40
N SER A 13 -5.74 -10.26 18.06
CA SER A 13 -4.94 -11.40 18.53
C SER A 13 -4.36 -12.11 17.31
N THR A 14 -3.07 -12.46 17.35
CA THR A 14 -2.36 -13.07 16.22
C THR A 14 -3.09 -14.32 15.69
N GLY A 15 -3.74 -15.08 16.58
CA GLY A 15 -4.55 -16.24 16.21
C GLY A 15 -5.83 -15.89 15.43
N GLN A 16 -6.57 -14.85 15.84
CA GLN A 16 -7.77 -14.41 15.11
C GLN A 16 -7.42 -13.84 13.73
N LEU A 17 -6.31 -13.10 13.63
CA LEU A 17 -5.79 -12.63 12.34
C LEU A 17 -5.51 -13.79 11.40
N VAL A 18 -4.74 -14.80 11.86
CA VAL A 18 -4.41 -16.00 11.08
C VAL A 18 -5.67 -16.72 10.61
N ALA A 19 -6.60 -16.97 11.54
CA ALA A 19 -7.86 -17.64 11.23
C ALA A 19 -8.69 -16.83 10.23
N SER A 20 -8.83 -15.52 10.41
CA SER A 20 -9.62 -14.68 9.51
C SER A 20 -9.00 -14.57 8.12
N VAL A 21 -7.68 -14.54 7.99
CA VAL A 21 -7.01 -14.43 6.69
C VAL A 21 -7.16 -15.74 5.92
N LEU A 22 -6.77 -16.87 6.52
CA LEU A 22 -6.72 -18.16 5.82
C LEU A 22 -8.10 -18.75 5.57
N SER A 23 -9.06 -18.59 6.49
CA SER A 23 -10.44 -19.10 6.29
C SER A 23 -11.10 -18.49 5.05
N LYS A 24 -10.90 -17.18 4.80
CA LYS A 24 -11.43 -16.51 3.61
C LYS A 24 -10.79 -17.02 2.33
N LYS A 25 -9.50 -17.37 2.35
CA LYS A 25 -8.80 -17.92 1.18
C LYS A 25 -9.25 -19.34 0.88
N ALA A 26 -9.36 -20.18 1.91
CA ALA A 26 -9.91 -21.54 1.76
C ALA A 26 -11.36 -21.52 1.26
N ALA A 27 -12.21 -20.65 1.82
CA ALA A 27 -13.61 -20.52 1.40
C ALA A 27 -13.76 -20.03 -0.05
N ALA A 28 -12.79 -19.26 -0.57
CA ALA A 28 -12.74 -18.86 -1.97
C ALA A 28 -12.19 -19.96 -2.91
N GLY A 29 -11.86 -21.14 -2.38
CA GLY A 29 -11.31 -22.27 -3.16
C GLY A 29 -9.84 -22.12 -3.53
N ALA A 30 -9.08 -21.26 -2.85
CA ALA A 30 -7.65 -21.13 -3.12
C ALA A 30 -6.90 -22.41 -2.72
N THR A 31 -6.00 -22.88 -3.58
CA THR A 31 -5.10 -24.02 -3.30
C THR A 31 -3.69 -23.56 -2.92
N HIS A 32 -3.27 -22.41 -3.47
CA HIS A 32 -1.96 -21.81 -3.25
C HIS A 32 -2.15 -20.36 -2.79
N VAL A 33 -1.40 -19.94 -1.78
CA VAL A 33 -1.54 -18.62 -1.15
C VAL A 33 -0.15 -18.03 -0.93
N LEU A 34 0.04 -16.79 -1.41
CA LEU A 34 1.16 -15.94 -1.02
C LEU A 34 0.65 -14.89 -0.02
N ILE A 35 1.34 -14.76 1.12
CA ILE A 35 1.09 -13.67 2.07
C ILE A 35 2.25 -12.69 2.02
N ASP A 36 1.97 -11.47 1.60
CA ASP A 36 2.86 -10.33 1.77
C ASP A 36 2.83 -9.86 3.23
N MET A 37 4.01 -9.78 3.85
CA MET A 37 4.18 -9.41 5.25
C MET A 37 5.17 -8.24 5.34
N PRO A 38 4.67 -6.99 5.25
CA PRO A 38 5.49 -5.80 5.43
C PRO A 38 6.02 -5.74 6.86
N VAL A 39 7.33 -5.59 7.01
CA VAL A 39 8.03 -5.45 8.28
C VAL A 39 8.65 -4.06 8.37
N GLY A 40 8.33 -3.32 9.43
CA GLY A 40 8.85 -1.97 9.61
C GLY A 40 8.42 -1.35 10.94
N PRO A 41 9.09 -0.26 11.37
CA PRO A 41 8.88 0.33 12.69
C PRO A 41 7.44 0.80 12.93
N THR A 42 6.76 1.26 11.87
CA THR A 42 5.38 1.75 11.90
C THR A 42 4.38 0.78 11.27
N ALA A 43 4.85 -0.38 10.77
CA ALA A 43 4.02 -1.42 10.17
C ALA A 43 3.29 -2.27 11.23
N LYS A 44 2.39 -3.14 10.77
CA LYS A 44 1.67 -4.08 11.65
C LYS A 44 2.62 -5.11 12.26
N VAL A 45 3.62 -5.57 11.49
CA VAL A 45 4.71 -6.43 11.96
C VAL A 45 5.94 -5.57 12.15
N ARG A 46 6.44 -5.46 13.38
CA ARG A 46 7.45 -4.45 13.75
C ARG A 46 8.88 -4.96 13.83
N SER A 47 9.07 -6.28 13.76
CA SER A 47 10.39 -6.91 13.87
C SER A 47 10.44 -8.24 13.14
N ALA A 48 11.66 -8.68 12.81
CA ALA A 48 11.90 -10.00 12.23
C ALA A 48 11.37 -11.13 13.12
N GLY A 49 11.61 -11.07 14.44
CA GLY A 49 11.09 -12.09 15.36
C GLY A 49 9.55 -12.15 15.40
N ALA A 50 8.87 -10.99 15.30
CA ALA A 50 7.41 -10.97 15.18
C ALA A 50 6.92 -11.57 13.84
N ALA A 51 7.66 -11.33 12.76
CA ALA A 51 7.41 -11.90 11.45
C ALA A 51 7.55 -13.43 11.44
N GLU A 52 8.62 -13.95 12.04
CA GLU A 52 8.86 -15.39 12.20
C GLU A 52 7.76 -16.07 13.02
N ALA A 53 7.39 -15.49 14.17
CA ALA A 53 6.35 -16.03 15.03
C ALA A 53 4.97 -16.07 14.33
N LEU A 54 4.62 -15.02 13.59
CA LEU A 54 3.39 -14.98 12.79
C LEU A 54 3.46 -15.98 11.62
N GLY A 55 4.61 -16.06 10.94
CA GLY A 55 4.85 -16.97 9.83
C GLY A 55 4.68 -18.43 10.23
N ALA A 56 5.26 -18.85 11.36
CA ALA A 56 5.10 -20.20 11.89
C ALA A 56 3.63 -20.56 12.15
N ARG A 57 2.84 -19.61 12.68
CA ARG A 57 1.41 -19.80 12.93
C ARG A 57 0.62 -19.90 11.62
N LEU A 58 0.89 -19.02 10.67
CA LEU A 58 0.26 -19.05 9.34
C LEU A 58 0.52 -20.39 8.65
N SER A 59 1.77 -20.86 8.64
CA SER A 59 2.13 -22.14 8.01
C SER A 59 1.48 -23.34 8.69
N SER A 60 1.40 -23.35 10.02
CA SER A 60 0.72 -24.41 10.77
C SER A 60 -0.76 -24.52 10.40
N VAL A 61 -1.48 -23.38 10.39
CA VAL A 61 -2.91 -23.35 10.05
C VAL A 61 -3.14 -23.63 8.57
N ALA A 62 -2.31 -23.09 7.68
CA ALA A 62 -2.40 -23.37 6.24
C ALA A 62 -2.26 -24.86 5.94
N LYS A 63 -1.30 -25.55 6.58
CA LYS A 63 -1.15 -27.00 6.46
C LYS A 63 -2.39 -27.75 6.91
N ALA A 64 -3.01 -27.35 8.02
CA ALA A 64 -4.25 -27.95 8.50
C ALA A 64 -5.45 -27.75 7.55
N LEU A 65 -5.42 -26.66 6.77
CA LEU A 65 -6.42 -26.35 5.74
C LEU A 65 -6.07 -26.91 4.35
N GLY A 66 -4.94 -27.61 4.19
CA GLY A 66 -4.48 -28.12 2.89
C GLY A 66 -4.01 -27.04 1.91
N LEU A 67 -3.61 -25.87 2.41
CA LEU A 67 -3.15 -24.76 1.59
C LEU A 67 -1.62 -24.78 1.40
N ASN A 68 -1.16 -24.62 0.16
CA ASN A 68 0.25 -24.37 -0.14
C ASN A 68 0.56 -22.89 0.12
N LEU A 69 1.15 -22.60 1.28
CA LEU A 69 1.45 -21.25 1.71
C LEU A 69 2.91 -20.86 1.42
N ALA A 70 3.09 -19.68 0.83
CA ALA A 70 4.35 -18.96 0.79
C ALA A 70 4.23 -17.63 1.53
N LEU A 71 5.33 -17.19 2.14
CA LEU A 71 5.43 -15.90 2.83
C LEU A 71 6.45 -15.02 2.09
N HIS A 72 6.08 -13.78 1.82
CA HIS A 72 6.99 -12.77 1.29
C HIS A 72 7.18 -11.69 2.35
N ILE A 73 8.40 -11.63 2.93
CA ILE A 73 8.76 -10.57 3.86
C ILE A 73 9.25 -9.38 3.04
N SER A 74 8.63 -8.23 3.26
CA SER A 74 8.83 -7.03 2.44
C SER A 74 9.07 -5.82 3.33
N ASP A 75 9.64 -4.77 2.74
CA ASP A 75 9.88 -3.52 3.46
C ASP A 75 8.55 -2.81 3.79
N GLY A 76 8.41 -2.40 5.05
CA GLY A 76 7.29 -1.65 5.60
C GLY A 76 7.69 -0.29 6.19
N VAL A 77 8.89 0.21 5.89
CA VAL A 77 9.40 1.50 6.39
C VAL A 77 8.64 2.70 5.81
N ALA A 78 8.31 2.68 4.52
CA ALA A 78 7.63 3.78 3.82
C ALA A 78 6.30 3.33 3.18
N PRO A 79 5.42 4.27 2.81
CA PRO A 79 4.25 3.96 2.00
C PRO A 79 4.70 3.44 0.62
N VAL A 80 4.03 2.41 0.11
CA VAL A 80 4.22 1.94 -1.26
C VAL A 80 3.37 2.79 -2.19
N GLY A 81 3.95 3.28 -3.27
CA GLY A 81 3.28 4.20 -4.19
C GLY A 81 3.47 5.67 -3.80
N ARG A 82 2.66 6.53 -4.40
CA ARG A 82 2.54 7.96 -4.11
C ARG A 82 1.17 8.30 -3.50
N GLY A 83 0.12 7.59 -3.89
CA GLY A 83 -1.24 7.81 -3.46
C GLY A 83 -1.60 7.07 -2.18
N ILE A 84 -2.33 7.75 -1.30
CA ILE A 84 -2.96 7.18 -0.10
C ILE A 84 -4.43 7.59 -0.14
N GLY A 85 -5.34 6.63 -0.25
CA GLY A 85 -6.76 6.86 -0.47
C GLY A 85 -7.26 6.31 -1.81
N PRO A 86 -8.54 5.93 -1.94
CA PRO A 86 -8.99 5.00 -2.98
C PRO A 86 -8.69 5.45 -4.42
N ALA A 87 -9.02 6.69 -4.79
CA ALA A 87 -8.77 7.19 -6.14
C ALA A 87 -7.28 7.38 -6.42
N LEU A 88 -6.52 7.87 -5.43
CA LEU A 88 -5.09 8.14 -5.59
C LEU A 88 -4.28 6.84 -5.70
N GLU A 89 -4.61 5.82 -4.91
CA GLU A 89 -4.05 4.46 -5.03
C GLU A 89 -4.40 3.83 -6.38
N ALA A 90 -5.64 4.00 -6.86
CA ALA A 90 -6.05 3.50 -8.17
C ALA A 90 -5.27 4.17 -9.31
N LEU A 91 -5.00 5.48 -9.22
CA LEU A 91 -4.18 6.20 -10.20
C LEU A 91 -2.75 5.66 -10.25
N ASP A 92 -2.15 5.31 -9.12
CA ASP A 92 -0.83 4.68 -9.08
C ASP A 92 -0.82 3.30 -9.73
N VAL A 93 -1.82 2.46 -9.42
CA VAL A 93 -1.98 1.14 -10.04
C VAL A 93 -2.14 1.27 -11.55
N LEU A 94 -2.97 2.20 -12.01
CA LEU A 94 -3.14 2.48 -13.43
C LEU A 94 -1.85 3.00 -14.08
N ALA A 95 -1.11 3.86 -13.40
CA ALA A 95 0.17 4.38 -13.89
C ALA A 95 1.18 3.24 -14.11
N VAL A 96 1.24 2.26 -13.20
CA VAL A 96 2.06 1.04 -13.34
C VAL A 96 1.56 0.17 -14.50
N LEU A 97 0.27 -0.18 -14.53
CA LEU A 97 -0.30 -1.04 -15.57
C LEU A 97 -0.16 -0.45 -16.97
N ARG A 98 -0.33 0.87 -17.11
CA ARG A 98 -0.17 1.63 -18.36
C ARG A 98 1.30 1.92 -18.69
N ARG A 99 2.23 1.54 -17.82
CA ARG A 99 3.69 1.76 -17.98
C ARG A 99 4.04 3.24 -18.19
N THR A 100 3.35 4.14 -17.50
CA THR A 100 3.61 5.58 -17.63
C THR A 100 4.92 5.96 -16.94
N ARG A 101 5.58 7.03 -17.40
CA ARG A 101 6.81 7.54 -16.78
C ARG A 101 6.63 7.93 -15.30
N GLU A 102 5.42 8.32 -14.93
CA GLU A 102 5.05 8.72 -13.57
C GLU A 102 4.76 7.54 -12.63
N ALA A 103 4.81 6.30 -13.15
CA ALA A 103 4.54 5.09 -12.38
C ALA A 103 5.45 4.99 -11.14
N PRO A 104 4.88 4.77 -9.94
CA PRO A 104 5.68 4.53 -8.74
C PRO A 104 6.52 3.26 -8.89
N GLY A 105 7.84 3.41 -9.05
CA GLY A 105 8.75 2.28 -9.32
C GLY A 105 8.77 1.23 -8.20
N ASP A 106 8.59 1.66 -6.95
CA ASP A 106 8.49 0.80 -5.76
C ASP A 106 7.22 -0.06 -5.79
N LEU A 107 6.07 0.50 -6.17
CA LEU A 107 4.83 -0.25 -6.36
C LEU A 107 4.97 -1.27 -7.48
N GLY A 108 5.54 -0.85 -8.62
CA GLY A 108 5.80 -1.73 -9.75
C GLY A 108 6.72 -2.90 -9.38
N ALA A 109 7.86 -2.61 -8.75
CA ALA A 109 8.83 -3.62 -8.33
C ALA A 109 8.20 -4.65 -7.38
N ARG A 110 7.47 -4.19 -6.35
CA ARG A 110 6.79 -5.05 -5.39
C ARG A 110 5.67 -5.87 -6.02
N ALA A 111 4.89 -5.28 -6.92
CA ALA A 111 3.85 -6.00 -7.66
C ALA A 111 4.45 -7.15 -8.51
N LEU A 112 5.60 -6.90 -9.16
CA LEU A 112 6.33 -7.90 -9.92
C LEU A 112 6.91 -9.01 -9.03
N ASP A 113 7.39 -8.69 -7.83
CA ASP A 113 7.89 -9.69 -6.88
C ASP A 113 6.78 -10.62 -6.42
N LEU A 114 5.63 -10.04 -6.03
CA LEU A 114 4.47 -10.79 -5.58
C LEU A 114 3.87 -11.63 -6.72
N ALA A 115 3.73 -11.05 -7.91
CA ALA A 115 3.24 -11.77 -9.09
C ALA A 115 4.20 -12.89 -9.48
N GLY A 116 5.52 -12.65 -9.43
CA GLY A 116 6.53 -13.66 -9.73
C GLY A 116 6.48 -14.84 -8.77
N HIS A 117 6.41 -14.58 -7.47
CA HIS A 117 6.24 -15.63 -6.47
C HIS A 117 4.95 -16.43 -6.67
N LEU A 118 3.84 -15.78 -7.02
CA LEU A 118 2.59 -16.49 -7.32
C LEU A 118 2.69 -17.35 -8.58
N LEU A 119 3.37 -16.87 -9.63
CA LEU A 119 3.60 -17.63 -10.85
C LEU A 119 4.50 -18.84 -10.60
N ASP A 120 5.51 -18.72 -9.75
CA ASP A 120 6.39 -19.84 -9.37
C ASP A 120 5.70 -20.83 -8.42
N LEU A 121 4.70 -20.37 -7.67
CA LEU A 121 3.91 -21.19 -6.76
C LEU A 121 2.81 -21.97 -7.49
N ALA A 122 2.45 -21.57 -8.72
CA ALA A 122 1.42 -22.25 -9.49
C ALA A 122 1.80 -23.72 -9.76
N PRO A 123 0.81 -24.64 -9.82
CA PRO A 123 1.04 -26.01 -10.26
C PRO A 123 1.75 -26.03 -11.62
N ASP A 124 2.70 -26.93 -11.78
CA ASP A 124 3.46 -27.15 -13.02
C ASP A 124 4.31 -25.95 -13.50
N ALA A 125 4.51 -24.94 -12.66
CA ALA A 125 5.37 -23.81 -13.00
C ALA A 125 6.86 -24.18 -12.95
N VAL A 126 7.62 -23.64 -13.90
CA VAL A 126 9.09 -23.61 -13.82
C VAL A 126 9.49 -22.54 -12.81
N ARG A 127 9.94 -22.97 -11.64
CA ARG A 127 10.35 -22.09 -10.54
C ARG A 127 11.55 -21.21 -10.95
N GLY A 128 11.60 -20.00 -10.40
CA GLY A 128 12.71 -19.06 -10.59
C GLY A 128 12.59 -18.18 -11.84
N GLN A 129 11.53 -18.36 -12.64
CA GLN A 129 11.25 -17.52 -13.83
C GLN A 129 10.01 -16.64 -13.65
N GLY A 130 9.31 -16.74 -12.52
CA GLY A 130 8.06 -16.04 -12.29
C GLY A 130 8.18 -14.53 -12.43
N ARG A 131 9.24 -13.92 -11.89
CA ARG A 131 9.43 -12.47 -11.97
C ARG A 131 9.64 -11.99 -13.41
N ASP A 132 10.47 -12.66 -14.19
CA ASP A 132 10.70 -12.32 -15.60
C ASP A 132 9.44 -12.50 -16.45
N ARG A 133 8.65 -13.54 -16.16
CA ARG A 133 7.33 -13.73 -16.77
C ARG A 133 6.36 -12.61 -16.40
N ALA A 134 6.31 -12.21 -15.13
CA ALA A 134 5.48 -11.08 -14.68
C ALA A 134 5.91 -9.77 -15.36
N GLN A 135 7.21 -9.52 -15.48
CA GLN A 135 7.77 -8.36 -16.18
C GLN A 135 7.34 -8.36 -17.65
N THR A 136 7.49 -9.49 -18.34
CA THR A 136 7.05 -9.65 -19.73
C THR A 136 5.55 -9.36 -19.91
N LEU A 137 4.71 -9.82 -18.98
CA LEU A 137 3.26 -9.58 -19.00
C LEU A 137 2.91 -8.10 -18.74
N LEU A 138 3.68 -7.42 -17.91
CA LEU A 138 3.52 -5.98 -17.67
C LEU A 138 3.94 -5.18 -18.90
N ASP A 139 5.13 -5.44 -19.43
CA ASP A 139 5.74 -4.71 -20.55
C ASP A 139 4.95 -4.87 -21.85
N SER A 140 4.40 -6.06 -22.09
CA SER A 140 3.60 -6.37 -23.29
C SER A 140 2.20 -5.76 -23.30
N GLY A 141 1.71 -5.19 -22.18
CA GLY A 141 0.31 -4.74 -22.07
C GLY A 141 -0.68 -5.80 -21.64
N ALA A 142 -0.26 -7.06 -21.51
CA ALA A 142 -1.15 -8.16 -21.15
C ALA A 142 -1.78 -7.97 -19.75
N ALA A 143 -1.01 -7.46 -18.79
CA ALA A 143 -1.51 -7.16 -17.44
C ALA A 143 -2.62 -6.09 -17.44
N GLU A 144 -2.42 -5.01 -18.20
CA GLU A 144 -3.41 -3.94 -18.36
C GLU A 144 -4.67 -4.45 -19.05
N ALA A 145 -4.53 -5.17 -20.16
CA ALA A 145 -5.65 -5.74 -20.89
C ALA A 145 -6.48 -6.68 -19.98
N LYS A 146 -5.80 -7.50 -19.16
CA LYS A 146 -6.48 -8.38 -18.21
C LYS A 146 -7.18 -7.60 -17.10
N PHE A 147 -6.58 -6.54 -16.58
CA PHE A 147 -7.23 -5.64 -15.62
C PHE A 147 -8.50 -5.01 -16.20
N MET A 148 -8.45 -4.50 -17.44
CA MET A 148 -9.62 -3.94 -18.11
C MET A 148 -10.73 -4.98 -18.31
N ALA A 149 -10.38 -6.22 -18.64
CA ALA A 149 -11.35 -7.32 -18.71
C ALA A 149 -12.00 -7.63 -17.36
N ILE A 150 -11.24 -7.55 -16.25
CA ILE A 150 -11.80 -7.68 -14.88
C ILE A 150 -12.77 -6.54 -14.60
N CYS A 151 -12.41 -5.29 -14.93
CA CYS A 151 -13.31 -4.15 -14.76
C CYS A 151 -14.61 -4.32 -15.57
N ALA A 152 -14.52 -4.76 -16.83
CA ALA A 152 -15.68 -5.04 -17.67
C ALA A 152 -16.62 -6.07 -17.03
N ALA A 153 -16.08 -7.16 -16.48
CA ALA A 153 -16.84 -8.19 -15.78
C ALA A 153 -17.50 -7.68 -14.47
N GLN A 154 -17.00 -6.58 -13.89
CA GLN A 154 -17.48 -5.98 -12.65
C GLN A 154 -18.36 -4.73 -12.86
N GLY A 155 -18.83 -4.48 -14.08
CA GLY A 155 -19.72 -3.35 -14.39
C GLY A 155 -19.06 -2.19 -15.13
N GLY A 156 -17.87 -2.41 -15.70
CA GLY A 156 -17.16 -1.46 -16.55
C GLY A 156 -16.05 -0.69 -15.85
N PHE A 157 -15.10 -0.21 -16.63
CA PHE A 157 -14.02 0.66 -16.15
C PHE A 157 -14.49 2.11 -16.03
N ARG A 158 -14.09 2.78 -14.94
CA ARG A 158 -14.26 4.21 -14.74
C ARG A 158 -12.95 4.79 -14.26
N GLU A 159 -12.47 5.83 -14.92
CA GLU A 159 -11.26 6.52 -14.51
C GLU A 159 -11.48 7.14 -13.11
N PRO A 160 -10.53 6.99 -12.17
CA PRO A 160 -10.62 7.62 -10.86
C PRO A 160 -10.71 9.15 -10.99
N GLY A 161 -11.71 9.74 -10.32
CA GLY A 161 -11.86 11.20 -10.29
C GLY A 161 -10.84 11.90 -9.39
N SER A 162 -10.82 13.23 -9.45
CA SER A 162 -10.00 14.07 -8.57
C SER A 162 -10.85 14.81 -7.55
N ALA A 163 -10.30 15.05 -6.37
CA ALA A 163 -10.95 15.83 -5.33
C ALA A 163 -11.10 17.31 -5.73
N ALA A 164 -12.17 17.93 -5.26
CA ALA A 164 -12.47 19.34 -5.51
C ALA A 164 -11.52 20.27 -4.73
N GLN A 165 -11.05 19.85 -3.57
CA GLN A 165 -10.17 20.63 -2.70
C GLN A 165 -8.79 19.99 -2.62
N ARG A 166 -7.74 20.80 -2.79
CA ARG A 166 -6.34 20.36 -2.73
C ARG A 166 -5.48 21.44 -2.07
N ILE A 167 -4.54 21.02 -1.24
CA ILE A 167 -3.53 21.93 -0.69
C ILE A 167 -2.20 21.18 -0.53
N GLU A 168 -1.11 21.86 -0.86
CA GLU A 168 0.24 21.33 -0.67
C GLU A 168 0.76 21.60 0.73
N ILE A 169 1.34 20.58 1.34
CA ILE A 169 2.14 20.71 2.55
C ILE A 169 3.60 20.80 2.13
N ARG A 170 4.24 21.91 2.52
CA ARG A 170 5.58 22.30 2.03
C ARG A 170 6.65 22.11 3.09
N ALA A 171 7.89 21.90 2.64
CA ALA A 171 9.04 21.68 3.49
C ALA A 171 9.35 22.92 4.35
N PRO A 172 9.46 22.80 5.68
CA PRO A 172 9.73 23.94 6.56
C PRO A 172 11.17 24.45 6.45
N HIS A 173 12.10 23.58 6.02
CA HIS A 173 13.50 23.87 5.76
C HIS A 173 14.03 22.95 4.64
N ALA A 174 15.21 23.26 4.13
CA ALA A 174 15.91 22.38 3.19
C ALA A 174 16.51 21.17 3.93
N GLY A 175 16.64 20.04 3.25
CA GLY A 175 17.21 18.81 3.81
C GLY A 175 16.93 17.60 2.93
N GLU A 176 17.34 16.42 3.40
CA GLU A 176 16.99 15.15 2.77
C GLU A 176 15.82 14.49 3.51
N LEU A 177 14.82 13.98 2.79
CA LEU A 177 13.72 13.23 3.39
C LEU A 177 14.23 11.86 3.87
N THR A 178 14.29 11.66 5.18
CA THR A 178 14.89 10.46 5.79
C THR A 178 13.87 9.45 6.29
N ALA A 179 12.65 9.88 6.60
CA ALA A 179 11.60 9.01 7.11
C ALA A 179 10.20 9.53 6.84
N VAL A 180 9.24 8.60 6.75
CA VAL A 180 7.80 8.87 6.68
C VAL A 180 7.09 8.06 7.77
N ASP A 181 6.28 8.70 8.60
CA ASP A 181 5.43 8.00 9.57
C ASP A 181 4.12 7.54 8.90
N ASN A 182 4.09 6.26 8.52
CA ASN A 182 2.95 5.62 7.86
C ASN A 182 1.63 5.76 8.64
N ARG A 183 1.66 5.76 9.99
CA ARG A 183 0.45 5.88 10.80
C ARG A 183 -0.08 7.30 10.78
N ARG A 184 0.80 8.30 10.90
CA ARG A 184 0.43 9.72 10.87
C ARG A 184 -0.09 10.14 9.50
N ILE A 185 0.61 9.78 8.43
CA ILE A 185 0.18 10.11 7.06
C ILE A 185 -1.15 9.44 6.71
N ALA A 186 -1.34 8.15 7.08
CA ALA A 186 -2.61 7.46 6.89
C ALA A 186 -3.74 8.08 7.73
N ARG A 187 -3.44 8.62 8.92
CA ARG A 187 -4.42 9.34 9.74
C ARG A 187 -4.83 10.65 9.08
N ILE A 188 -3.90 11.43 8.54
CA ILE A 188 -4.21 12.66 7.80
C ILE A 188 -5.15 12.34 6.62
N ALA A 189 -4.86 11.30 5.83
CA ALA A 189 -5.72 10.88 4.72
C ALA A 189 -7.14 10.49 5.20
N LYS A 190 -7.25 9.81 6.35
CA LYS A 190 -8.55 9.48 6.95
C LYS A 190 -9.34 10.72 7.37
N LEU A 191 -8.66 11.70 7.98
CA LEU A 191 -9.31 12.94 8.40
C LEU A 191 -9.74 13.80 7.20
N ALA A 192 -9.06 13.66 6.05
CA ALA A 192 -9.47 14.29 4.80
C ALA A 192 -10.71 13.66 4.15
N GLY A 193 -11.17 12.51 4.66
CA GLY A 193 -12.39 11.81 4.22
C GLY A 193 -12.18 10.39 3.70
N ALA A 194 -10.93 9.94 3.50
CA ALA A 194 -10.67 8.59 3.02
C ALA A 194 -11.04 7.52 4.09
N PRO A 195 -11.51 6.33 3.69
CA PRO A 195 -11.84 5.89 2.33
C PRO A 195 -13.31 6.16 1.96
N ARG A 196 -14.09 6.85 2.80
CA ARG A 196 -15.53 7.07 2.56
C ARG A 196 -15.73 7.98 1.36
N GLN A 197 -14.97 9.06 1.31
CA GLN A 197 -14.83 9.92 0.14
C GLN A 197 -13.76 9.32 -0.76
N GLN A 198 -14.17 8.76 -1.90
CA GLN A 198 -13.26 7.97 -2.74
C GLN A 198 -12.12 8.82 -3.31
N ARG A 199 -12.35 10.12 -3.54
CA ARG A 199 -11.37 11.04 -4.14
C ARG A 199 -10.47 11.71 -3.11
N ALA A 200 -10.80 11.60 -1.82
CA ALA A 200 -10.00 12.17 -0.74
C ALA A 200 -8.79 11.29 -0.41
N GLY A 201 -7.75 11.91 0.14
CA GLY A 201 -6.51 11.23 0.45
C GLY A 201 -5.28 12.14 0.43
N ILE A 202 -4.12 11.54 0.22
CA ILE A 202 -2.83 12.21 0.12
C ILE A 202 -2.07 11.72 -1.11
N ARG A 203 -1.42 12.64 -1.81
CA ARG A 203 -0.44 12.33 -2.86
C ARG A 203 0.94 12.77 -2.39
N LEU A 204 1.85 11.84 -2.19
CA LEU A 204 3.25 12.10 -1.87
C LEU A 204 3.95 12.68 -3.10
N LEU A 205 4.68 13.78 -2.88
CA LEU A 205 5.46 14.49 -3.90
C LEU A 205 6.96 14.31 -3.70
N ALA A 206 7.40 14.02 -2.47
CA ALA A 206 8.76 13.65 -2.11
C ALA A 206 8.83 12.19 -1.61
N ARG A 207 10.00 11.57 -1.78
CA ARG A 207 10.34 10.21 -1.37
C ARG A 207 11.52 10.19 -0.42
N ILE A 208 11.64 9.13 0.37
CA ILE A 208 12.82 8.94 1.21
C ILE A 208 14.08 8.90 0.30
N GLY A 209 15.09 9.67 0.68
CA GLY A 209 16.31 9.92 -0.09
C GLY A 209 16.26 11.18 -0.97
N ASP A 210 15.09 11.78 -1.18
CA ASP A 210 14.99 13.02 -1.96
C ASP A 210 15.57 14.20 -1.16
N ARG A 211 16.38 15.02 -1.84
CA ARG A 211 16.75 16.35 -1.35
C ARG A 211 15.64 17.34 -1.69
N VAL A 212 15.21 18.12 -0.71
CA VAL A 212 14.16 19.11 -0.84
C VAL A 212 14.64 20.47 -0.36
N ASP A 213 14.21 21.52 -1.05
CA ASP A 213 14.44 22.91 -0.64
C ASP A 213 13.37 23.39 0.34
N LYS A 214 13.67 24.44 1.11
CA LYS A 214 12.66 25.12 1.93
C LYS A 214 11.51 25.61 1.04
N GLY A 215 10.29 25.28 1.41
CA GLY A 215 9.08 25.62 0.67
C GLY A 215 8.73 24.67 -0.46
N GLN A 216 9.56 23.67 -0.77
CA GLN A 216 9.23 22.65 -1.78
C GLN A 216 8.04 21.79 -1.29
N PRO A 217 7.04 21.48 -2.14
CA PRO A 217 5.95 20.60 -1.78
C PRO A 217 6.44 19.19 -1.40
N LEU A 218 5.99 18.68 -0.26
CA LEU A 218 6.30 17.34 0.22
C LEU A 218 5.18 16.35 -0.10
N TYR A 219 3.93 16.79 0.07
CA TYR A 219 2.73 16.04 -0.30
C TYR A 219 1.54 16.98 -0.52
N GLU A 220 0.56 16.53 -1.30
CA GLU A 220 -0.72 17.19 -1.52
C GLU A 220 -1.82 16.48 -0.72
N LEU A 221 -2.64 17.25 -0.01
CA LEU A 221 -3.82 16.80 0.72
C LEU A 221 -5.06 17.01 -0.16
N HIS A 222 -5.86 15.97 -0.33
CA HIS A 222 -7.07 15.97 -1.16
C HIS A 222 -8.31 15.74 -0.32
N ALA A 223 -9.33 16.58 -0.47
CA ALA A 223 -10.61 16.44 0.22
C ALA A 223 -11.79 16.82 -0.70
N GLU A 224 -12.97 16.25 -0.46
CA GLU A 224 -14.16 16.54 -1.27
C GLU A 224 -14.86 17.84 -0.82
N THR A 225 -14.73 18.21 0.45
CA THR A 225 -15.32 19.43 1.01
C THR A 225 -14.29 20.35 1.67
N PRO A 226 -14.54 21.68 1.73
CA PRO A 226 -13.65 22.62 2.44
C PRO A 226 -13.51 22.31 3.94
N GLY A 227 -14.57 21.81 4.58
CA GLY A 227 -14.54 21.47 6.01
C GLY A 227 -13.64 20.28 6.33
N GLU A 228 -13.70 19.23 5.51
CA GLU A 228 -12.79 18.08 5.62
C GLU A 228 -11.33 18.51 5.39
N LEU A 229 -11.09 19.38 4.39
CA LEU A 229 -9.75 19.91 4.12
C LEU A 229 -9.21 20.68 5.33
N ALA A 230 -9.99 21.64 5.85
CA ALA A 230 -9.58 22.48 6.98
C ALA A 230 -9.26 21.64 8.22
N TYR A 231 -10.08 20.63 8.51
CA TYR A 231 -9.87 19.74 9.64
C TYR A 231 -8.60 18.89 9.49
N ALA A 232 -8.39 18.30 8.31
CA ALA A 232 -7.20 17.50 8.04
C ALA A 232 -5.92 18.34 7.99
N LEU A 233 -5.99 19.57 7.47
CA LEU A 233 -4.88 20.54 7.46
C LEU A 233 -4.49 20.94 8.88
N ALA A 234 -5.45 21.36 9.71
CA ALA A 234 -5.17 21.72 11.10
C ALA A 234 -4.55 20.56 11.88
N TYR A 235 -5.02 19.33 11.64
CA TYR A 235 -4.36 18.15 12.21
C TYR A 235 -2.93 18.00 11.68
N ALA A 236 -2.71 18.06 10.36
CA ALA A 236 -1.38 17.90 9.77
C ALA A 236 -0.37 18.94 10.32
N GLU A 237 -0.76 20.20 10.44
CA GLU A 237 0.08 21.29 10.98
C GLU A 237 0.40 21.10 12.47
N SER A 238 -0.50 20.45 13.23
CA SER A 238 -0.24 20.12 14.64
C SER A 238 0.75 18.96 14.84
N GLN A 239 1.07 18.20 13.78
CA GLN A 239 1.96 17.06 13.86
C GLN A 239 3.39 17.44 13.42
N THR A 240 4.38 17.08 14.23
CA THR A 240 5.78 17.08 13.79
C THR A 240 6.15 15.70 13.21
N GLY A 241 7.20 15.60 12.39
CA GLY A 241 7.76 14.31 11.97
C GLY A 241 6.84 13.39 11.16
N VAL A 242 5.81 13.92 10.48
CA VAL A 242 5.03 13.14 9.50
C VAL A 242 5.95 12.69 8.37
N LEU A 243 6.71 13.66 7.82
CA LEU A 243 7.87 13.47 6.97
C LEU A 243 9.06 14.11 7.70
N THR A 244 10.15 13.37 7.86
CA THR A 244 11.33 13.84 8.61
C THR A 244 12.43 14.26 7.65
N LEU A 245 12.83 15.52 7.71
CA LEU A 245 13.95 16.05 6.94
C LEU A 245 15.21 16.05 7.81
N SER A 246 16.34 15.66 7.23
CA SER A 246 17.64 15.86 7.88
C SER A 246 17.89 17.35 8.09
N VAL A 247 18.52 17.69 9.21
CA VAL A 247 19.02 19.05 9.41
C VAL A 247 20.28 19.16 8.55
N GLY A 248 20.25 20.01 7.53
CA GLY A 248 21.44 20.30 6.74
C GLY A 248 22.53 20.83 7.68
N VAL A 249 23.63 20.08 7.82
CA VAL A 249 24.87 20.67 8.31
C VAL A 249 25.27 21.66 7.23
N SER A 250 25.10 22.95 7.54
CA SER A 250 25.55 24.05 6.68
C SER A 250 27.07 24.05 6.59
#